data_AF-A0A5J4WYI7-F1
#
_entry.id   AF-A0A5J4WYI7-F1
#
_cell.length_a   1.000
_cell.length_b   1.000
_cell.length_c   1.000
_cell.angle_alpha   90.00
_cell.angle_beta   90.00
_cell.angle_gamma   90.00
#
_symmetry.space_group_name_H-M   'P 1'
#
loop_
_entity.id
_entity.type
_entity.pdbx_description
1 polymer ?
#
loop_
_entity_poly.entity_id
_entity_poly.type
_entity_poly.pdbx_seq_one_letter_code
_entity_poly.pdbx_strand_id
1 'polypeptide(L)'
;MIALTLFVLGIRAFIFDDDFLISDLNNLDDKNKKLKDIPIFDPIPNPHPIILVPGLGGSRLQFREKKQPSAKFENAWLNLLRASVEPTEFVHELNTTYNADKNVFETADYGEVVPVDYGGLDGISYLDPNFQSVSTYFQSMVDVLVSVGYKPKVNLFGVPFDFRIETPNSLMYGTFLSDLKRMIEKAYVMNNNSRVIIVGHSCGGIISHMFLTRYPPITQEWKDKFIESFASVAAPYSGAFEAYQFLAAPRRWIVPTLSPNTTYELVKFFAGVYWMSPSDVIYDPETVIAKVEQKDYKKKNEQQQQIKQKKKSIFESLR
;
A
#
# COMPACT_ATOMS: atom_id res chain seq x y z
N MET A 1 -3.15 -36.90 -9.15
CA MET A 1 -3.75 -35.88 -8.28
C MET A 1 -2.64 -35.00 -7.74
N ILE A 2 -2.24 -34.02 -8.55
CA ILE A 2 -1.23 -33.01 -8.22
C ILE A 2 -2.03 -31.72 -8.12
N ALA A 3 -2.12 -31.16 -6.92
CA ALA A 3 -2.80 -29.89 -6.68
C ALA A 3 -1.91 -29.03 -5.78
N LEU A 4 -1.39 -27.95 -6.39
CA LEU A 4 -1.20 -26.64 -5.78
C LEU A 4 -0.39 -26.58 -4.47
N THR A 5 0.93 -26.41 -4.58
CA THR A 5 1.79 -25.98 -3.45
C THR A 5 2.80 -24.90 -3.85
N LEU A 6 2.45 -24.04 -4.81
CA LEU A 6 3.31 -22.92 -5.22
C LEU A 6 2.47 -21.64 -5.35
N PHE A 7 2.22 -20.95 -4.23
CA PHE A 7 1.86 -19.51 -4.22
C PHE A 7 1.90 -18.85 -2.81
N VAL A 8 2.81 -19.26 -1.92
CA VAL A 8 2.83 -18.75 -0.50
C VAL A 8 4.11 -18.00 -0.11
N LEU A 9 5.07 -17.79 -1.01
CA LEU A 9 6.30 -17.06 -0.69
C LEU A 9 6.36 -15.76 -1.49
N GLY A 10 5.75 -14.70 -0.95
CA GLY A 10 5.89 -13.35 -1.51
C GLY A 10 4.90 -12.31 -0.99
N ILE A 11 3.75 -12.73 -0.44
CA ILE A 11 2.78 -11.80 0.16
C ILE A 11 2.28 -12.44 1.46
N ARG A 12 3.07 -12.31 2.54
CA ARG A 12 2.55 -12.46 3.90
C ARG A 12 2.23 -11.05 4.39
N ALA A 13 0.97 -10.82 4.75
CA ALA A 13 0.52 -9.57 5.37
C ALA A 13 1.49 -9.15 6.49
N PHE A 14 1.96 -7.91 6.41
CA PHE A 14 3.07 -7.37 7.18
C PHE A 14 2.65 -7.14 8.64
N ILE A 15 2.79 -8.18 9.47
CA ILE A 15 2.79 -8.06 10.93
C ILE A 15 4.20 -8.38 11.42
N PHE A 16 4.91 -7.36 11.88
CA PHE A 16 6.20 -7.52 12.56
C PHE A 16 5.94 -7.89 14.02
N ASP A 17 6.13 -9.16 14.36
CA ASP A 17 6.40 -9.57 15.75
C ASP A 17 7.90 -9.32 16.04
N ASP A 18 8.26 -8.93 17.27
CA ASP A 18 9.63 -8.53 17.62
C ASP A 18 10.63 -9.70 17.45
N ASP A 19 10.17 -10.95 17.59
CA ASP A 19 10.96 -12.17 17.33
C ASP A 19 11.22 -12.43 15.82
N PHE A 20 10.39 -11.87 14.94
CA PHE A 20 10.50 -12.08 13.49
C PHE A 20 11.64 -11.27 12.86
N LEU A 21 11.83 -10.00 13.27
CA LEU A 21 12.90 -9.12 12.77
C LEU A 21 14.30 -9.72 12.98
N ILE A 22 14.52 -10.38 14.12
CA ILE A 22 15.80 -11.02 14.44
C ILE A 22 16.02 -12.27 13.59
N SER A 23 14.96 -13.04 13.30
CA SER A 23 15.05 -14.24 12.46
C SER A 23 15.32 -13.93 10.97
N ASP A 24 14.81 -12.80 10.47
CA ASP A 24 14.85 -12.46 9.05
C ASP A 24 16.15 -11.76 8.64
N LEU A 25 16.81 -11.06 9.59
CA LEU A 25 18.18 -10.54 9.42
C LEU A 25 19.24 -11.66 9.39
N ASN A 26 19.01 -12.74 10.14
CA ASN A 26 19.92 -13.90 10.17
C ASN A 26 19.81 -14.81 8.93
N ASN A 27 18.84 -14.58 8.04
CA ASN A 27 18.55 -15.39 6.85
C ASN A 27 18.86 -14.70 5.51
N LEU A 28 19.60 -13.58 5.52
CA LEU A 28 20.00 -12.86 4.30
C LEU A 28 20.82 -13.74 3.34
N ASP A 29 21.68 -14.61 3.86
CA ASP A 29 22.47 -15.56 3.05
C ASP A 29 21.60 -16.63 2.37
N ASP A 30 20.47 -17.01 2.98
CA ASP A 30 19.55 -18.02 2.44
C ASP A 30 18.57 -17.43 1.41
N LYS A 31 18.20 -16.14 1.55
CA LYS A 31 17.45 -15.38 0.53
C LYS A 31 18.26 -15.17 -0.75
N ASN A 32 19.56 -14.88 -0.63
CA ASN A 32 20.48 -14.81 -1.79
C ASN A 32 20.68 -16.18 -2.46
N LYS A 33 20.51 -17.29 -1.73
CA LYS A 33 20.47 -18.65 -2.29
C LYS A 33 19.18 -18.93 -3.06
N LYS A 34 18.01 -18.54 -2.55
CA LYS A 34 16.70 -18.78 -3.19
C LYS A 34 16.45 -17.98 -4.47
N LEU A 35 17.09 -16.83 -4.65
CA LEU A 35 17.06 -16.09 -5.93
C LEU A 35 17.73 -16.85 -7.09
N LYS A 36 18.53 -17.89 -6.82
CA LYS A 36 19.14 -18.73 -7.87
C LYS A 36 18.21 -19.81 -8.42
N ASP A 37 17.05 -20.04 -7.80
CA ASP A 37 16.06 -21.03 -8.22
C ASP A 37 14.80 -20.36 -8.82
N ILE A 38 14.95 -19.21 -9.49
CA ILE A 38 13.87 -18.68 -10.33
C ILE A 38 13.65 -19.72 -11.44
N PRO A 39 12.43 -20.26 -11.61
CA PRO A 39 12.18 -21.20 -12.69
C PRO A 39 12.55 -20.53 -14.02
N ILE A 40 13.40 -21.20 -14.80
CA ILE A 40 13.73 -20.73 -16.14
C ILE A 40 12.49 -20.96 -16.99
N PHE A 41 11.81 -19.88 -17.32
CA PHE A 41 10.68 -19.88 -18.24
C PHE A 41 11.16 -19.48 -19.63
N ASP A 42 10.63 -20.12 -20.66
CA ASP A 42 10.87 -19.68 -22.03
C ASP A 42 10.28 -18.28 -22.24
N PRO A 43 10.96 -17.39 -23.00
CA PRO A 43 10.41 -16.09 -23.34
C PRO A 43 9.05 -16.22 -24.02
N ILE A 44 8.09 -15.39 -23.60
CA ILE A 44 6.75 -15.37 -24.18
C ILE A 44 6.83 -14.58 -25.50
N PRO A 45 6.49 -15.17 -26.67
CA PRO A 45 6.45 -14.43 -27.91
C PRO A 45 5.25 -13.48 -27.91
N ASN A 46 5.48 -12.20 -28.21
CA ASN A 46 4.45 -11.16 -28.31
C ASN A 46 3.48 -11.15 -27.11
N PRO A 47 3.98 -10.97 -25.87
CA PRO A 47 3.12 -11.05 -24.69
C PRO A 47 2.12 -9.89 -24.65
N HIS A 48 0.92 -10.16 -24.15
CA HIS A 48 -0.06 -9.13 -23.84
C HIS A 48 0.53 -8.12 -22.85
N PRO A 49 0.36 -6.80 -23.07
CA PRO A 49 0.85 -5.80 -22.14
C PRO A 49 0.20 -5.93 -20.75
N ILE A 50 0.98 -5.72 -19.69
CA ILE A 50 0.54 -5.79 -18.30
C ILE A 50 0.55 -4.41 -17.66
N ILE A 51 -0.53 -4.11 -16.93
CA ILE A 51 -0.63 -2.96 -16.02
C ILE A 51 -0.71 -3.47 -14.57
N LEU A 52 0.23 -3.02 -13.73
CA LEU A 52 0.30 -3.33 -12.31
C LEU A 52 -0.31 -2.19 -11.48
N VAL A 53 -1.34 -2.49 -10.68
CA VAL A 53 -1.99 -1.53 -9.77
C VAL A 53 -1.69 -1.95 -8.32
N PRO A 54 -0.99 -1.12 -7.52
CA PRO A 54 -0.53 -1.48 -6.19
C PRO A 54 -1.64 -1.47 -5.13
N GLY A 55 -1.32 -1.93 -3.92
CA GLY A 55 -2.19 -1.87 -2.75
C GLY A 55 -2.04 -0.58 -1.93
N LEU A 56 -2.72 -0.53 -0.78
CA LEU A 56 -2.55 0.54 0.21
C LEU A 56 -1.08 0.59 0.65
N GLY A 57 -0.45 1.77 0.61
CA GLY A 57 0.98 1.92 0.91
C GLY A 57 1.93 1.42 -0.19
N GLY A 58 1.41 0.88 -1.29
CA GLY A 58 2.21 0.24 -2.35
C GLY A 58 2.69 1.17 -3.46
N SER A 59 2.45 2.47 -3.33
CA SER A 59 2.94 3.51 -4.25
C SER A 59 3.93 4.40 -3.53
N ARG A 60 5.05 4.74 -4.14
CA ARG A 60 5.88 5.84 -3.66
C ARG A 60 5.16 7.17 -3.83
N LEU A 61 5.25 8.02 -2.82
CA LEU A 61 4.69 9.37 -2.82
C LEU A 61 5.79 10.39 -2.56
N GLN A 62 5.69 11.53 -3.23
CA GLN A 62 6.51 12.69 -2.95
C GLN A 62 5.68 13.83 -2.41
N PHE A 63 6.28 14.67 -1.57
CA PHE A 63 5.65 15.83 -0.95
C PHE A 63 6.35 17.13 -1.38
N ARG A 64 5.58 18.21 -1.45
CA ARG A 64 6.06 19.58 -1.56
C ARG A 64 5.14 20.52 -0.80
N GLU A 65 5.73 21.48 -0.09
CA GLU A 65 5.01 22.58 0.55
C GLU A 65 4.45 23.57 -0.49
N LYS A 66 3.16 23.89 -0.45
CA LYS A 66 2.53 24.85 -1.38
C LYS A 66 3.07 26.27 -1.26
N LYS A 67 3.53 26.65 -0.06
CA LYS A 67 4.23 27.93 0.16
C LYS A 67 5.57 28.01 -0.58
N GLN A 68 6.08 26.90 -1.11
CA GLN A 68 7.33 26.81 -1.88
C GLN A 68 7.10 26.09 -3.22
N PRO A 69 6.30 26.67 -4.15
CA PRO A 69 5.89 25.98 -5.37
C PRO A 69 7.04 25.66 -6.32
N SER A 70 8.18 26.37 -6.21
CA SER A 70 9.39 26.12 -7.00
C SER A 70 10.32 25.07 -6.39
N ALA A 71 10.05 24.61 -5.16
CA ALA A 71 10.83 23.55 -4.54
C ALA A 71 10.65 22.22 -5.28
N LYS A 72 11.66 21.36 -5.21
CA LYS A 72 11.56 20.01 -5.74
C LYS A 72 10.66 19.18 -4.84
N PHE A 73 9.96 18.23 -5.44
CA PHE A 73 9.26 17.18 -4.73
C PHE A 73 10.27 16.26 -4.02
N GLU A 74 10.05 16.02 -2.73
CA GLU A 74 10.90 15.17 -1.89
C GLU A 74 10.20 13.85 -1.57
N ASN A 75 10.97 12.79 -1.34
CA ASN A 75 10.43 11.44 -1.08
C ASN A 75 9.76 11.38 0.30
N ALA A 76 8.43 11.36 0.32
CA ALA A 76 7.63 11.32 1.54
C ALA A 76 7.27 9.89 1.95
N TRP A 77 6.86 9.05 0.99
CA TRP A 77 6.53 7.65 1.24
C TRP A 77 7.19 6.72 0.20
N LEU A 78 7.85 5.62 0.57
CA LEU A 78 8.29 5.31 1.94
C LEU A 78 9.65 5.97 2.18
N ASN A 79 9.84 6.55 3.37
CA ASN A 79 11.11 7.12 3.82
C ASN A 79 11.40 6.63 5.24
N LEU A 80 12.05 5.48 5.35
CA LEU A 80 12.34 4.79 6.61
C LEU A 80 13.25 5.62 7.52
N LEU A 81 14.24 6.31 6.93
CA LEU A 81 15.12 7.18 7.71
C LEU A 81 14.31 8.31 8.35
N ARG A 82 13.54 9.06 7.55
CA ARG A 82 12.69 10.16 8.02
C ARG A 82 11.69 9.71 9.07
N ALA A 83 11.02 8.58 8.84
CA ALA A 83 10.11 7.97 9.82
C ALA A 83 10.79 7.66 11.16
N SER A 84 12.10 7.40 11.16
CA SER A 84 12.87 7.07 12.36
C SER A 84 13.43 8.31 13.07
N VAL A 85 13.97 9.26 12.31
CA VAL A 85 14.67 10.43 12.89
C VAL A 85 13.75 11.61 13.14
N GLU A 86 12.72 11.78 12.30
CA GLU A 86 11.81 12.92 12.28
C GLU A 86 10.35 12.44 12.06
N PRO A 87 9.82 11.62 13.00
CA PRO A 87 8.50 11.00 12.84
C PRO A 87 7.35 12.01 12.78
N THR A 88 7.50 13.17 13.41
CA THR A 88 6.47 14.23 13.40
C THR A 88 6.34 14.81 12.00
N GLU A 89 7.47 15.13 11.37
CA GLU A 89 7.56 15.66 10.02
C GLU A 89 7.11 14.61 9.00
N PHE A 90 7.51 13.35 9.17
CA PHE A 90 7.04 12.24 8.35
C PHE A 90 5.51 12.11 8.34
N VAL A 91 4.87 12.21 9.52
CA VAL A 91 3.40 12.20 9.63
C VAL A 91 2.79 13.47 9.03
N HIS A 92 3.41 14.64 9.26
CA HIS A 92 2.95 15.92 8.72
C HIS A 92 2.91 15.93 7.18
N GLU A 93 3.97 15.44 6.52
CA GLU A 93 4.07 15.35 5.05
C GLU A 93 3.00 14.43 4.43
N LEU A 94 2.54 13.44 5.20
CA LEU A 94 1.58 12.42 4.73
C LEU A 94 0.15 12.66 5.23
N ASN A 95 -0.11 13.75 5.95
CA ASN A 95 -1.43 14.03 6.49
C ASN A 95 -2.47 14.31 5.40
N THR A 96 -3.72 13.99 5.72
CA THR A 96 -4.89 14.20 4.85
C THR A 96 -6.01 14.87 5.64
N THR A 97 -6.96 15.47 4.93
CA THR A 97 -8.16 16.09 5.49
C THR A 97 -9.39 15.47 4.87
N TYR A 98 -10.51 15.47 5.59
CA TYR A 98 -11.79 15.02 5.07
C TYR A 98 -12.66 16.23 4.73
N ASN A 99 -13.11 16.31 3.48
CA ASN A 99 -14.00 17.34 2.98
C ASN A 99 -15.44 16.82 3.01
N ALA A 100 -16.22 17.25 4.00
CA ALA A 100 -17.58 16.78 4.22
C ALA A 100 -18.56 17.18 3.09
N ASP A 101 -18.36 18.35 2.48
CA ASP A 101 -19.24 18.85 1.41
C ASP A 101 -19.11 18.01 0.13
N LYS A 102 -17.88 17.59 -0.18
CA LYS A 102 -17.58 16.75 -1.34
C LYS A 102 -17.60 15.25 -1.03
N ASN A 103 -17.62 14.88 0.25
CA ASN A 103 -17.49 13.50 0.74
C ASN A 103 -16.26 12.79 0.14
N VAL A 104 -15.10 13.44 0.24
CA VAL A 104 -13.80 12.91 -0.22
C VAL A 104 -12.70 13.26 0.77
N PHE A 105 -11.61 12.51 0.73
CA PHE A 105 -10.36 12.86 1.41
C PHE A 105 -9.48 13.67 0.45
N GLU A 106 -8.78 14.66 0.98
CA GLU A 106 -7.89 15.53 0.23
C GLU A 106 -6.51 15.56 0.93
N THR A 107 -5.45 15.88 0.18
CA THR A 107 -4.16 16.19 0.82
C THR A 107 -4.33 17.43 1.69
N ALA A 108 -3.60 17.49 2.81
CA ALA A 108 -3.63 18.66 3.68
C ALA A 108 -3.37 19.97 2.90
N ASP A 109 -4.02 21.04 3.31
CA ASP A 109 -4.10 22.31 2.56
C ASP A 109 -2.74 22.96 2.31
N TYR A 110 -1.78 22.79 3.23
CA TYR A 110 -0.41 23.29 3.13
C TYR A 110 0.47 22.54 2.12
N GLY A 111 0.08 21.33 1.70
CA GLY A 111 0.95 20.42 0.95
C GLY A 111 0.39 19.99 -0.40
N GLU A 112 1.29 19.54 -1.27
CA GLU A 112 1.01 18.74 -2.45
C GLU A 112 1.69 17.39 -2.30
N VAL A 113 0.97 16.32 -2.60
CA VAL A 113 1.49 14.97 -2.62
C VAL A 113 1.16 14.30 -3.93
N VAL A 114 2.15 13.68 -4.55
CA VAL A 114 2.01 13.06 -5.87
C VAL A 114 2.64 11.66 -5.90
N PRO A 115 2.04 10.70 -6.61
CA PRO A 115 2.67 9.40 -6.86
C PRO A 115 3.88 9.52 -7.78
N VAL A 116 4.86 8.62 -7.61
CA VAL A 116 6.11 8.62 -8.39
C VAL A 116 6.01 7.71 -9.61
N ASP A 117 6.54 8.14 -10.76
CA ASP A 117 6.78 7.30 -11.96
C ASP A 117 5.53 6.60 -12.53
N TYR A 118 4.44 7.35 -12.74
CA TYR A 118 3.24 6.81 -13.40
C TYR A 118 3.53 6.25 -14.79
N GLY A 119 3.20 4.98 -15.02
CA GLY A 119 3.52 4.22 -16.23
C GLY A 119 4.91 3.57 -16.22
N GLY A 120 5.77 3.90 -15.27
CA GLY A 120 7.00 3.17 -15.01
C GLY A 120 6.84 2.19 -13.85
N LEU A 121 7.97 1.75 -13.27
CA LEU A 121 8.00 0.72 -12.23
C LEU A 121 8.70 1.22 -10.96
N ASP A 122 9.44 2.32 -11.01
CA ASP A 122 10.21 2.84 -9.88
C ASP A 122 9.31 3.27 -8.72
N GLY A 123 8.06 3.63 -9.02
CA GLY A 123 7.05 4.00 -8.04
C GLY A 123 6.46 2.83 -7.25
N ILE A 124 6.65 1.58 -7.69
CA ILE A 124 6.00 0.39 -7.11
C ILE A 124 6.94 -0.79 -6.87
N SER A 125 8.14 -0.79 -7.44
CA SER A 125 9.12 -1.87 -7.30
C SER A 125 9.70 -1.96 -5.89
N TYR A 126 10.31 -0.86 -5.44
CA TYR A 126 10.86 -0.67 -4.09
C TYR A 126 10.23 0.58 -3.50
N LEU A 127 9.70 0.49 -2.30
CA LEU A 127 8.98 1.62 -1.69
C LEU A 127 9.93 2.65 -1.07
N ASP A 128 11.11 2.23 -0.61
CA ASP A 128 12.16 3.12 -0.15
C ASP A 128 13.44 2.90 -1.00
N PRO A 129 13.85 3.87 -1.83
CA PRO A 129 15.00 3.72 -2.71
C PRO A 129 16.33 3.58 -1.96
N ASN A 130 16.42 4.06 -0.71
CA ASN A 130 17.61 3.96 0.13
C ASN A 130 17.70 2.62 0.88
N PHE A 131 16.57 1.92 1.02
CA PHE A 131 16.43 0.68 1.80
C PHE A 131 15.68 -0.39 1.00
N GLN A 132 16.16 -0.70 -0.20
CA GLN A 132 15.49 -1.58 -1.17
C GLN A 132 15.24 -3.01 -0.64
N SER A 133 16.21 -3.59 0.08
CA SER A 133 16.13 -4.96 0.58
C SER A 133 14.98 -5.20 1.57
N VAL A 134 14.57 -4.17 2.30
CA VAL A 134 13.49 -4.23 3.30
C VAL A 134 12.20 -3.55 2.83
N SER A 135 12.22 -2.92 1.66
CA SER A 135 11.07 -2.22 1.06
C SER A 135 10.68 -2.76 -0.32
N THR A 136 11.19 -3.95 -0.66
CA THR A 136 10.83 -4.66 -1.90
C THR A 136 9.34 -4.94 -1.94
N TYR A 137 8.70 -4.59 -3.05
CA TYR A 137 7.27 -4.80 -3.26
C TYR A 137 6.98 -5.51 -4.59
N PHE A 138 6.86 -4.81 -5.72
CA PHE A 138 6.64 -5.47 -7.02
C PHE A 138 7.92 -6.01 -7.67
N GLN A 139 9.11 -5.67 -7.15
CA GLN A 139 10.36 -5.97 -7.87
C GLN A 139 10.51 -7.45 -8.23
N SER A 140 10.24 -8.39 -7.32
CA SER A 140 10.40 -9.82 -7.62
C SER A 140 9.47 -10.28 -8.76
N MET A 141 8.26 -9.73 -8.86
CA MET A 141 7.36 -9.99 -9.98
C MET A 141 7.89 -9.35 -11.26
N VAL A 142 8.40 -8.13 -11.18
CA VAL A 142 9.02 -7.42 -12.32
C VAL A 142 10.20 -8.21 -12.87
N ASP A 143 11.09 -8.72 -12.02
CA ASP A 143 12.26 -9.49 -12.43
C ASP A 143 11.85 -10.75 -13.22
N VAL A 144 10.85 -11.48 -12.73
CA VAL A 144 10.31 -12.66 -13.42
C VAL A 144 9.69 -12.27 -14.77
N LEU A 145 8.87 -11.21 -14.81
CA LEU A 145 8.24 -10.77 -16.06
C LEU A 145 9.29 -10.32 -17.08
N VAL A 146 10.30 -9.56 -16.66
CA VAL A 146 11.40 -9.12 -17.52
C VAL A 146 12.19 -10.31 -18.06
N SER A 147 12.43 -11.33 -17.23
CA SER A 147 13.13 -12.55 -17.64
C SER A 147 12.42 -13.31 -18.77
N VAL A 148 11.09 -13.16 -18.89
CA VAL A 148 10.27 -13.81 -19.92
C VAL A 148 9.88 -12.89 -21.08
N GLY A 149 10.53 -11.73 -21.21
CA GLY A 149 10.42 -10.86 -22.38
C GLY A 149 9.57 -9.61 -22.20
N TYR A 150 9.09 -9.31 -20.99
CA TYR A 150 8.48 -8.02 -20.70
C TYR A 150 9.54 -6.90 -20.62
N LYS A 151 9.13 -5.69 -20.98
CA LYS A 151 9.95 -4.48 -21.06
C LYS A 151 9.20 -3.33 -20.37
N PRO A 152 9.79 -2.77 -19.29
CA PRO A 152 9.22 -1.62 -18.60
C PRO A 152 8.91 -0.47 -19.58
N LYS A 153 7.79 0.22 -19.37
CA LYS A 153 7.32 1.36 -20.20
C LYS A 153 7.03 1.01 -21.66
N VAL A 154 7.07 -0.28 -22.04
CA VAL A 154 6.73 -0.76 -23.39
C VAL A 154 5.52 -1.70 -23.33
N ASN A 155 5.61 -2.79 -22.58
CA ASN A 155 4.53 -3.76 -22.40
C ASN A 155 4.35 -4.16 -20.91
N LEU A 156 5.05 -3.48 -20.01
CA LEU A 156 4.90 -3.63 -18.56
C LEU A 156 4.89 -2.24 -17.93
N PHE A 157 3.80 -1.92 -17.24
CA PHE A 157 3.54 -0.60 -16.70
C PHE A 157 3.07 -0.69 -15.25
N GLY A 158 3.54 0.20 -14.39
CA GLY A 158 3.01 0.42 -13.05
C GLY A 158 2.10 1.64 -13.02
N VAL A 159 1.03 1.57 -12.25
CA VAL A 159 0.03 2.63 -12.08
C VAL A 159 -0.08 2.97 -10.60
N PRO A 160 0.91 3.69 -10.04
CA PRO A 160 0.86 4.18 -8.67
C PRO A 160 -0.24 5.25 -8.51
N PHE A 161 -0.76 5.35 -7.30
CA PHE A 161 -1.80 6.29 -6.91
C PHE A 161 -1.61 6.77 -5.47
N ASP A 162 -2.29 7.86 -5.11
CA ASP A 162 -2.28 8.38 -3.74
C ASP A 162 -3.24 7.59 -2.87
N PHE A 163 -2.73 6.47 -2.35
CA PHE A 163 -3.48 5.53 -1.53
C PHE A 163 -4.06 6.12 -0.24
N ARG A 164 -3.67 7.35 0.14
CA ARG A 164 -4.14 8.03 1.35
C ARG A 164 -5.50 8.66 1.15
N ILE A 165 -5.86 9.07 -0.07
CA ILE A 165 -7.07 9.86 -0.35
C ILE A 165 -8.10 9.13 -1.22
N GLU A 166 -7.72 8.04 -1.86
CA GLU A 166 -8.63 7.33 -2.77
C GLU A 166 -9.73 6.58 -2.02
N THR A 167 -10.97 6.91 -2.38
CA THR A 167 -12.23 6.25 -2.01
C THR A 167 -13.06 6.04 -3.27
N PRO A 168 -14.18 5.31 -3.24
CA PRO A 168 -15.08 5.25 -4.39
C PRO A 168 -15.46 6.64 -4.92
N ASN A 169 -15.77 7.60 -4.03
CA ASN A 169 -16.12 8.96 -4.45
C ASN A 169 -14.91 9.68 -5.05
N SER A 170 -13.76 9.69 -4.37
CA SER A 170 -12.54 10.35 -4.85
C SER A 170 -12.13 9.84 -6.23
N LEU A 171 -12.24 8.52 -6.46
CA LEU A 171 -11.92 7.88 -7.74
C LEU A 171 -12.89 8.28 -8.86
N MET A 172 -14.18 8.46 -8.55
CA MET A 172 -15.19 8.86 -9.55
C MET A 172 -15.02 10.31 -10.02
N TYR A 173 -14.62 11.21 -9.11
CA TYR A 173 -14.47 12.64 -9.42
C TYR A 173 -13.02 13.06 -9.75
N GLY A 174 -12.05 12.25 -9.34
CA GLY A 174 -10.63 12.47 -9.60
C GLY A 174 -10.19 12.06 -11.00
N THR A 175 -8.90 12.22 -11.28
CA THR A 175 -8.34 11.90 -12.61
C THR A 175 -7.91 10.44 -12.74
N PHE A 176 -7.66 9.74 -11.63
CA PHE A 176 -7.03 8.42 -11.62
C PHE A 176 -7.67 7.41 -12.58
N LEU A 177 -9.01 7.25 -12.55
CA LEU A 177 -9.70 6.29 -13.43
C LEU A 177 -9.63 6.69 -14.90
N SER A 178 -9.67 7.99 -15.20
CA SER A 178 -9.47 8.50 -16.55
C SER A 178 -8.03 8.27 -17.03
N ASP A 179 -7.06 8.39 -16.13
CA ASP A 179 -5.64 8.21 -16.40
C ASP A 179 -5.33 6.72 -16.61
N LEU A 180 -5.98 5.83 -15.86
CA LEU A 180 -5.90 4.38 -16.02
C LEU A 180 -6.49 3.95 -17.37
N LYS A 181 -7.66 4.49 -17.75
CA LYS A 181 -8.24 4.28 -19.09
C LYS A 181 -7.26 4.67 -20.20
N ARG A 182 -6.66 5.86 -20.11
CA ARG A 182 -5.66 6.33 -21.09
C ARG A 182 -4.41 5.46 -21.11
N MET A 183 -3.94 4.97 -19.95
CA MET A 183 -2.81 4.05 -19.88
C MET A 183 -3.12 2.72 -20.59
N ILE A 184 -4.32 2.16 -20.40
CA ILE A 184 -4.76 0.93 -21.07
C ILE A 184 -4.81 1.13 -22.60
N GLU A 185 -5.43 2.21 -23.06
CA GLU A 185 -5.52 2.52 -24.50
C GLU A 185 -4.14 2.75 -25.13
N LYS A 186 -3.26 3.45 -24.41
CA LYS A 186 -1.87 3.65 -24.82
C LYS A 186 -1.12 2.32 -24.90
N ALA A 187 -1.21 1.48 -23.88
CA ALA A 187 -0.56 0.18 -23.85
C ALA A 187 -1.06 -0.73 -24.99
N TYR A 188 -2.36 -0.72 -25.28
CA TYR A 188 -2.95 -1.45 -26.40
C TYR A 188 -2.33 -1.03 -27.75
N VAL A 189 -2.32 0.28 -28.06
CA VAL A 189 -1.80 0.80 -29.33
C VAL A 189 -0.30 0.55 -29.46
N MET A 190 0.47 0.78 -28.39
CA MET A 190 1.92 0.56 -28.38
C MET A 190 2.32 -0.91 -28.58
N ASN A 191 1.40 -1.85 -28.30
CA ASN A 191 1.66 -3.29 -28.38
C ASN A 191 0.85 -3.94 -29.51
N ASN A 192 0.85 -3.32 -30.68
CA ASN A 192 0.21 -3.85 -31.90
C ASN A 192 -1.28 -4.19 -31.71
N ASN A 193 -2.00 -3.35 -30.96
CA ASN A 193 -3.41 -3.57 -30.65
C ASN A 193 -3.66 -4.86 -29.86
N SER A 194 -2.71 -5.27 -29.02
CA SER A 194 -2.87 -6.41 -28.11
C SER A 194 -3.64 -5.97 -26.86
N ARG A 195 -4.65 -6.76 -26.49
CA ARG A 195 -5.44 -6.54 -25.28
C ARG A 195 -4.57 -6.57 -24.02
N VAL A 196 -4.94 -5.79 -23.02
CA VAL A 196 -4.15 -5.51 -21.81
C VAL A 196 -4.60 -6.41 -20.66
N ILE A 197 -3.64 -6.95 -19.91
CA ILE A 197 -3.87 -7.63 -18.64
C ILE A 197 -3.73 -6.62 -17.51
N ILE A 198 -4.73 -6.52 -16.64
CA ILE A 198 -4.64 -5.73 -15.40
C ILE A 198 -4.32 -6.66 -14.24
N VAL A 199 -3.30 -6.34 -13.46
CA VAL A 199 -2.96 -7.05 -12.22
C VAL A 199 -3.14 -6.08 -11.06
N GLY A 200 -4.17 -6.29 -10.25
CA GLY A 200 -4.44 -5.48 -9.07
C GLY A 200 -4.10 -6.25 -7.80
N HIS A 201 -3.20 -5.72 -6.98
CA HIS A 201 -2.88 -6.30 -5.68
C HIS A 201 -3.57 -5.55 -4.53
N SER A 202 -4.20 -6.30 -3.61
CA SER A 202 -4.85 -5.74 -2.42
C SER A 202 -5.83 -4.61 -2.80
N CYS A 203 -5.65 -3.39 -2.25
CA CYS A 203 -6.46 -2.22 -2.61
C CYS A 203 -6.52 -1.96 -4.13
N GLY A 204 -5.42 -2.18 -4.87
CA GLY A 204 -5.39 -2.03 -6.32
C GLY A 204 -6.34 -2.99 -7.06
N GLY A 205 -6.63 -4.15 -6.47
CA GLY A 205 -7.62 -5.09 -6.98
C GLY A 205 -9.05 -4.56 -6.87
N ILE A 206 -9.44 -3.98 -5.74
CA ILE A 206 -10.78 -3.39 -5.60
C ILE A 206 -10.93 -2.12 -6.44
N ILE A 207 -9.87 -1.32 -6.58
CA ILE A 207 -9.83 -0.16 -7.50
C ILE A 207 -10.00 -0.60 -8.95
N SER A 208 -9.23 -1.61 -9.40
CA SER A 208 -9.33 -2.14 -10.77
C SER A 208 -10.71 -2.75 -11.05
N HIS A 209 -11.29 -3.45 -10.07
CA HIS A 209 -12.64 -3.97 -10.18
C HIS A 209 -13.68 -2.85 -10.32
N MET A 210 -13.58 -1.80 -9.50
CA MET A 210 -14.45 -0.63 -9.58
C MET A 210 -14.31 0.09 -10.94
N PHE A 211 -13.08 0.25 -11.44
CA PHE A 211 -12.83 0.79 -12.77
C PHE A 211 -13.58 0.01 -13.86
N LEU A 212 -13.50 -1.33 -13.83
CA LEU A 212 -14.11 -2.21 -14.84
C LEU A 212 -15.64 -2.35 -14.73
N THR A 213 -16.23 -2.02 -13.57
CA THR A 213 -17.64 -2.32 -13.28
C THR A 213 -18.50 -1.09 -13.00
N ARG A 214 -17.91 0.03 -12.60
CA ARG A 214 -18.63 1.22 -12.14
C ARG A 214 -18.24 2.51 -12.84
N TYR A 215 -17.05 2.59 -13.45
CA TYR A 215 -16.62 3.83 -14.10
C TYR A 215 -17.40 4.04 -15.42
N PRO A 216 -18.25 5.08 -15.54
CA PRO A 216 -19.19 5.19 -16.66
C PRO A 216 -18.59 5.13 -18.07
N PRO A 217 -17.37 5.66 -18.32
CA PRO A 217 -16.72 5.54 -19.63
C PRO A 217 -16.30 4.12 -20.04
N ILE A 218 -16.39 3.12 -19.16
CA ILE A 218 -15.96 1.74 -19.41
C ILE A 218 -17.19 0.88 -19.75
N THR A 219 -17.48 0.76 -21.06
CA THR A 219 -18.57 -0.09 -21.57
C THR A 219 -18.11 -1.53 -21.78
N GLN A 220 -19.04 -2.44 -22.07
CA GLN A 220 -18.69 -3.82 -22.41
C GLN A 220 -17.88 -3.89 -23.70
N GLU A 221 -18.25 -3.13 -24.72
CA GLU A 221 -17.53 -3.06 -26.00
C GLU A 221 -16.11 -2.52 -25.81
N TRP A 222 -15.92 -1.57 -24.89
CA TRP A 222 -14.58 -1.10 -24.52
C TRP A 222 -13.76 -2.22 -23.88
N LYS A 223 -14.34 -2.97 -22.92
CA LYS A 223 -13.64 -4.08 -22.28
C LYS A 223 -13.28 -5.18 -23.28
N ASP A 224 -14.20 -5.57 -24.15
CA ASP A 224 -13.98 -6.60 -25.17
C ASP A 224 -12.86 -6.22 -26.15
N LYS A 225 -12.71 -4.91 -26.41
CA LYS A 225 -11.65 -4.37 -27.25
C LYS A 225 -10.29 -4.27 -26.56
N PHE A 226 -10.26 -3.81 -25.30
CA PHE A 226 -9.01 -3.38 -24.66
C PHE A 226 -8.49 -4.33 -23.59
N ILE A 227 -9.33 -5.18 -22.99
CA ILE A 227 -8.97 -6.00 -21.82
C ILE A 227 -8.85 -7.46 -22.21
N GLU A 228 -7.72 -8.06 -21.89
CA GLU A 228 -7.48 -9.50 -22.05
C GLU A 228 -8.00 -10.24 -20.82
N SER A 229 -7.54 -9.81 -19.65
CA SER A 229 -7.92 -10.40 -18.38
C SER A 229 -7.65 -9.43 -17.22
N PHE A 230 -8.27 -9.73 -16.08
CA PHE A 230 -8.03 -9.06 -14.82
C PHE A 230 -7.60 -10.10 -13.78
N ALA A 231 -6.35 -10.01 -13.34
CA ALA A 231 -5.80 -10.80 -12.26
C ALA A 231 -5.92 -10.02 -10.94
N SER A 232 -6.82 -10.47 -10.08
CA SER A 232 -7.00 -9.91 -8.74
C SER A 232 -6.20 -10.71 -7.72
N VAL A 233 -5.23 -10.07 -7.07
CA VAL A 233 -4.33 -10.72 -6.11
C VAL A 233 -4.64 -10.20 -4.72
N ALA A 234 -5.23 -11.05 -3.87
CA ALA A 234 -5.55 -10.74 -2.47
C ALA A 234 -6.39 -9.46 -2.27
N ALA A 235 -7.32 -9.18 -3.19
CA ALA A 235 -8.18 -8.00 -3.09
C ALA A 235 -9.25 -8.16 -1.98
N PRO A 236 -9.40 -7.18 -1.07
CA PRO A 236 -10.35 -7.25 0.03
C PRO A 236 -11.76 -6.82 -0.41
N TYR A 237 -12.39 -7.61 -1.29
CA TYR A 237 -13.71 -7.29 -1.86
C TYR A 237 -14.81 -7.03 -0.82
N SER A 238 -14.70 -7.65 0.34
CA SER A 238 -15.66 -7.54 1.44
C SER A 238 -15.06 -6.83 2.66
N GLY A 239 -13.96 -6.13 2.45
CA GLY A 239 -13.15 -5.55 3.51
C GLY A 239 -12.23 -6.57 4.20
N ALA A 240 -11.39 -6.05 5.08
CA ALA A 240 -10.43 -6.79 5.89
C ALA A 240 -10.54 -6.35 7.35
N PHE A 241 -10.64 -7.32 8.27
CA PHE A 241 -10.65 -7.02 9.71
C PHE A 241 -9.40 -6.25 10.16
N GLU A 242 -8.27 -6.48 9.51
CA GLU A 242 -7.03 -5.75 9.76
C GLU A 242 -7.20 -4.24 9.55
N ALA A 243 -7.94 -3.81 8.52
CA ALA A 243 -8.21 -2.39 8.29
C ALA A 243 -8.98 -1.77 9.47
N TYR A 244 -10.01 -2.48 9.97
CA TYR A 244 -10.76 -2.04 11.16
C TYR A 244 -9.88 -1.95 12.40
N GLN A 245 -8.92 -2.86 12.58
CA GLN A 245 -8.02 -2.85 13.73
C GLN A 245 -7.15 -1.59 13.80
N PHE A 246 -6.75 -1.03 12.66
CA PHE A 246 -6.02 0.25 12.60
C PHE A 246 -6.90 1.45 12.97
N LEU A 247 -8.22 1.36 12.77
CA LEU A 247 -9.18 2.39 13.21
C LEU A 247 -9.52 2.26 14.70
N ALA A 248 -9.53 1.03 15.23
CA ALA A 248 -9.98 0.76 16.59
C ALA A 248 -8.92 1.04 17.67
N ALA A 249 -7.63 0.84 17.37
CA ALA A 249 -6.57 1.04 18.35
C ALA A 249 -5.20 1.33 17.71
N PRO A 250 -4.28 1.98 18.45
CA PRO A 250 -2.89 2.13 18.02
C PRO A 250 -2.20 0.79 17.80
N ARG A 251 -1.59 0.60 16.63
CA ARG A 251 -0.87 -0.61 16.21
C ARG A 251 0.32 -0.27 15.33
N ARG A 252 1.35 -1.12 15.33
CA ARG A 252 2.44 -1.03 14.35
C ARG A 252 1.92 -1.44 12.97
N TRP A 253 2.51 -0.86 11.93
CA TRP A 253 2.25 -1.20 10.53
C TRP A 253 3.56 -1.55 9.81
N ILE A 254 3.65 -1.30 8.51
CA ILE A 254 4.78 -1.66 7.64
C ILE A 254 6.07 -0.90 7.94
N VAL A 255 6.00 0.23 8.67
CA VAL A 255 7.16 1.06 9.01
C VAL A 255 7.69 0.64 10.39
N PRO A 256 8.79 -0.14 10.48
CA PRO A 256 9.16 -0.83 11.73
C PRO A 256 9.55 0.12 12.87
N THR A 257 10.02 1.33 12.54
CA THR A 257 10.52 2.30 13.50
C THR A 257 9.42 3.19 14.11
N LEU A 258 8.20 3.16 13.56
CA LEU A 258 7.09 3.92 14.12
C LEU A 258 6.50 3.23 15.35
N SER A 259 6.20 4.03 16.38
CA SER A 259 5.43 3.57 17.53
C SER A 259 3.98 3.29 17.13
N PRO A 260 3.24 2.41 17.84
CA PRO A 260 1.82 2.19 17.59
C PRO A 260 1.00 3.48 17.54
N ASN A 261 1.31 4.45 18.41
CA ASN A 261 0.63 5.74 18.45
C ASN A 261 0.96 6.61 17.23
N THR A 262 2.22 6.66 16.82
CA THR A 262 2.63 7.41 15.64
C THR A 262 2.02 6.80 14.37
N THR A 263 2.00 5.47 14.27
CA THR A 263 1.30 4.78 13.19
C THR A 263 -0.19 5.11 13.19
N TYR A 264 -0.85 5.14 14.35
CA TYR A 264 -2.26 5.55 14.44
C TYR A 264 -2.46 6.98 13.92
N GLU A 265 -1.63 7.92 14.34
CA GLU A 265 -1.68 9.31 13.85
C GLU A 265 -1.50 9.41 12.33
N LEU A 266 -0.65 8.56 11.76
CA LEU A 266 -0.42 8.47 10.32
C LEU A 266 -1.63 7.89 9.56
N VAL A 267 -2.17 6.74 9.99
CA VAL A 267 -3.13 5.96 9.19
C VAL A 267 -4.59 6.33 9.44
N LYS A 268 -4.91 7.01 10.56
CA LYS A 268 -6.31 7.31 10.93
C LYS A 268 -7.05 8.20 9.92
N PHE A 269 -6.35 8.86 9.00
CA PHE A 269 -6.97 9.63 7.92
C PHE A 269 -6.70 9.04 6.52
N PHE A 270 -6.10 7.86 6.43
CA PHE A 270 -5.95 7.18 5.15
C PHE A 270 -7.30 6.59 4.73
N ALA A 271 -7.88 7.18 3.69
CA ALA A 271 -9.20 6.89 3.18
C ALA A 271 -9.37 5.40 2.80
N GLY A 272 -8.31 4.79 2.25
CA GLY A 272 -8.31 3.37 1.91
C GLY A 272 -8.53 2.44 3.11
N VAL A 273 -8.13 2.82 4.33
CA VAL A 273 -8.38 2.03 5.55
C VAL A 273 -9.88 1.96 5.85
N TYR A 274 -10.59 3.08 5.67
CA TYR A 274 -12.05 3.13 5.83
C TYR A 274 -12.75 2.32 4.75
N TRP A 275 -12.35 2.48 3.48
CA TRP A 275 -12.96 1.77 2.37
C TRP A 275 -12.80 0.24 2.48
N MET A 276 -11.66 -0.22 3.01
CA MET A 276 -11.40 -1.65 3.23
C MET A 276 -11.93 -2.16 4.58
N SER A 277 -12.76 -1.41 5.31
CA SER A 277 -13.40 -1.92 6.52
C SER A 277 -14.39 -3.05 6.19
N PRO A 278 -14.59 -4.03 7.10
CA PRO A 278 -15.52 -5.14 6.89
C PRO A 278 -16.92 -4.67 6.45
N SER A 279 -17.45 -5.28 5.40
CA SER A 279 -18.79 -5.00 4.88
C SER A 279 -19.82 -6.00 5.42
N ASP A 280 -21.00 -5.48 5.71
CA ASP A 280 -22.23 -6.20 6.07
C ASP A 280 -22.78 -7.11 4.96
N VAL A 281 -22.24 -7.03 3.73
CA VAL A 281 -22.60 -7.93 2.63
C VAL A 281 -22.15 -9.37 2.90
N ILE A 282 -21.02 -9.55 3.60
CA ILE A 282 -20.46 -10.88 3.91
C ILE A 282 -20.44 -11.15 5.41
N TYR A 283 -20.18 -10.13 6.22
CA TYR A 283 -20.14 -10.30 7.67
C TYR A 283 -21.51 -10.01 8.26
N ASP A 284 -22.01 -10.94 9.07
CA ASP A 284 -23.22 -10.73 9.87
C ASP A 284 -23.02 -9.46 10.72
N PRO A 285 -23.98 -8.51 10.77
CA PRO A 285 -23.91 -7.34 11.64
C PRO A 285 -23.61 -7.67 13.11
N GLU A 286 -23.97 -8.86 13.59
CA GLU A 286 -23.70 -9.34 14.95
C GLU A 286 -22.31 -10.00 15.10
N THR A 287 -21.50 -10.05 14.04
CA THR A 287 -20.14 -10.59 14.08
C THR A 287 -19.29 -9.76 15.03
N VAL A 288 -18.80 -10.39 16.10
CA VAL A 288 -17.91 -9.74 17.05
C VAL A 288 -16.52 -9.53 16.41
N ILE A 289 -16.25 -8.30 15.96
CA ILE A 289 -14.99 -7.91 15.29
C ILE A 289 -13.86 -7.52 16.26
N ALA A 290 -14.22 -7.16 17.49
CA ALA A 290 -13.29 -6.86 18.57
C ALA A 290 -13.91 -7.14 19.93
N LYS A 291 -13.11 -7.66 20.87
CA LYS A 291 -13.49 -7.76 22.28
C LYS A 291 -12.64 -6.78 23.07
N VAL A 292 -13.29 -5.83 23.73
CA VAL A 292 -12.63 -4.88 24.62
C VAL A 292 -12.74 -5.42 26.04
N GLU A 293 -11.62 -5.84 26.62
CA GLU A 293 -11.59 -6.09 28.07
C GLU A 293 -11.69 -4.74 28.79
N GLN A 294 -12.76 -4.51 29.56
CA GLN A 294 -12.81 -3.41 30.52
C GLN A 294 -11.75 -3.68 31.61
N LYS A 295 -10.51 -3.25 31.37
CA LYS A 295 -9.51 -3.18 32.44
C LYS A 295 -9.80 -1.95 33.27
N ASP A 296 -9.81 -2.12 34.59
CA ASP A 296 -10.05 -1.07 35.57
C ASP A 296 -8.88 -0.05 35.52
N TYR A 297 -8.93 0.91 34.57
CA TYR A 297 -7.84 1.83 34.23
C TYR A 297 -7.36 2.66 35.43
N LYS A 298 -8.22 2.84 36.45
CA LYS A 298 -7.91 3.55 37.68
C LYS A 298 -6.74 2.91 38.44
N LYS A 299 -6.74 1.58 38.60
CA LYS A 299 -5.67 0.84 39.30
C LYS A 299 -4.33 0.87 38.56
N LYS A 300 -4.37 0.85 37.22
CA LYS A 300 -3.15 0.84 36.39
C LYS A 300 -2.47 2.22 36.37
N ASN A 301 -3.25 3.29 36.34
CA ASN A 301 -2.71 4.66 36.43
C ASN A 301 -2.11 4.95 37.80
N GLU A 302 -2.75 4.49 38.89
CA GLU A 302 -2.20 4.58 40.25
C GLU A 302 -0.89 3.78 40.38
N GLN A 303 -0.83 2.56 39.85
CA GLN A 303 0.42 1.77 39.81
C GLN A 303 1.51 2.44 38.97
N GLN A 304 1.19 2.99 37.80
CA GLN A 304 2.18 3.68 36.96
C GLN A 304 2.68 4.99 37.59
N GLN A 305 1.82 5.73 38.29
CA GLN A 305 2.23 6.91 39.05
C GLN A 305 3.12 6.53 40.25
N GLN A 306 2.78 5.46 40.98
CA GLN A 306 3.63 4.94 42.05
C GLN A 306 4.99 4.47 41.53
N ILE A 307 5.05 3.80 40.37
CA ILE A 307 6.30 3.38 39.73
C ILE A 307 7.13 4.61 39.29
N LYS A 308 6.49 5.65 38.72
CA LYS A 308 7.18 6.90 38.37
C LYS A 308 7.74 7.63 39.60
N GLN A 309 6.96 7.73 40.68
CA GLN A 309 7.40 8.33 41.94
C GLN A 309 8.55 7.55 42.58
N LYS A 310 8.48 6.21 42.58
CA LYS A 310 9.53 5.35 43.11
C LYS A 310 10.83 5.46 42.30
N LYS A 311 10.74 5.53 40.97
CA LYS A 311 11.90 5.79 40.09
C LYS A 311 12.53 7.16 40.34
N LYS A 312 11.71 8.20 40.54
CA LYS A 312 12.17 9.55 40.87
C LYS A 312 12.90 9.60 42.23
N SER A 313 12.32 8.97 43.25
CA SER A 313 12.92 8.84 44.59
C SER A 313 14.26 8.10 44.56
N ILE A 314 14.38 7.02 43.79
CA ILE A 314 15.65 6.29 43.63
C ILE A 314 16.70 7.20 42.97
N PHE A 315 16.32 7.93 41.91
CA PHE A 315 17.22 8.86 41.23
C PHE A 315 17.69 10.03 42.13
N GLU A 316 16.82 10.52 43.01
CA GLU A 316 17.16 11.57 43.98
C GLU A 316 18.06 11.06 45.10
N SER A 317 17.93 9.79 45.50
CA SER A 317 18.81 9.16 46.52
C SER A 317 20.21 8.78 46.01
N LEU A 318 20.42 8.82 44.70
CA LEU A 318 21.71 8.54 44.04
C LEU A 318 22.53 9.82 43.74
N ARG A 319 22.03 11.00 44.13
CA ARG A 319 22.75 12.28 44.13
C ARG A 319 23.25 12.60 45.53
#